data_AF-A0A9D2TC31-F1
#
_entry.id   AF-A0A9D2TC31-F1
#
_cell.length_a   1.000
_cell.length_b   1.000
_cell.length_c   1.000
_cell.angle_alpha   90.00
_cell.angle_beta   90.00
_cell.angle_gamma   90.00
#
_symmetry.space_group_name_H-M   'P 1'
#
loop_
_entity.id
_entity.type
_entity.pdbx_description
1 polymer ?
#
loop_
_entity_poly.entity_id
_entity_poly.type
_entity_poly.pdbx_seq_one_letter_code
_entity_poly.pdbx_strand_id
1 'polypeptide(L)' 'MKRFFNTSGNKYKELKLKDKLPQMTEEEQLRLLATDGMLVKRPVLVADTFVTTGFKEKDWLEKLGLEE' A
#
# COMPACT_ATOMS: atom_id res chain seq x y z
N MET A 1 -3.10 -7.69 -1.45
CA MET A 1 -3.52 -6.27 -1.31
C MET A 1 -3.02 -5.53 -0.05
N LYS A 2 -2.84 -6.18 1.12
CA LYS A 2 -2.44 -5.53 2.39
C LYS A 2 -1.29 -4.49 2.33
N ARG A 3 -0.27 -4.69 1.48
CA ARG A 3 0.86 -3.76 1.33
C ARG A 3 0.49 -2.34 0.86
N PHE A 4 -0.64 -2.20 0.17
CA PHE A 4 -1.18 -0.92 -0.28
C PHE A 4 -1.92 -0.16 0.82
N PHE A 5 -2.22 -0.80 1.96
CA PHE A 5 -2.86 -0.14 3.09
C PHE A 5 -1.82 0.56 3.97
N ASN A 6 -2.16 1.76 4.42
CA ASN A 6 -1.46 2.51 5.45
C ASN A 6 -1.74 1.88 6.82
N THR A 7 -1.06 0.77 7.13
CA THR A 7 -1.27 -0.02 8.35
C THR A 7 -0.98 0.74 9.64
N SER A 8 -0.19 1.81 9.57
CA SER A 8 0.16 2.65 10.73
C SER A 8 -0.81 3.82 10.92
N GLY A 9 -1.64 4.13 9.92
CA GLY A 9 -2.53 5.29 9.91
C GLY A 9 -3.70 5.16 10.88
N ASN A 10 -4.20 6.30 11.38
CA ASN A 10 -5.33 6.37 12.31
C ASN A 10 -6.57 5.70 11.72
N LYS A 11 -6.89 5.97 10.44
CA LYS A 11 -8.04 5.40 9.76
C LYS A 11 -8.03 3.86 9.72
N TYR A 12 -6.86 3.26 9.54
CA TYR A 12 -6.70 1.80 9.55
C TYR A 12 -7.04 1.20 10.94
N LYS A 13 -6.61 1.88 12.01
CA LYS A 13 -6.87 1.49 13.40
C LYS A 13 -8.33 1.71 13.79
N GLU A 14 -8.89 2.88 13.49
CA GLU A 14 -10.28 3.26 13.77
C GLU A 14 -11.28 2.28 13.14
N LEU A 15 -11.05 1.88 11.88
CA LEU A 15 -11.92 0.95 11.17
C LEU A 15 -11.69 -0.52 11.54
N LYS A 16 -10.70 -0.81 12.41
CA LYS A 16 -10.26 -2.16 12.81
C LYS A 16 -9.90 -3.04 11.61
N LEU A 17 -9.19 -2.47 10.63
CA LEU A 17 -8.90 -3.15 9.36
C LEU A 17 -7.94 -4.34 9.52
N LYS A 18 -7.15 -4.40 10.60
CA LYS A 18 -6.29 -5.55 10.88
C LYS A 18 -7.07 -6.87 10.90
N ASP A 19 -8.26 -6.86 11.51
CA ASP A 19 -9.06 -8.06 11.72
C ASP A 19 -10.03 -8.30 10.55
N LYS A 20 -10.47 -7.22 9.89
CA LYS A 20 -11.41 -7.27 8.76
C LYS A 20 -10.77 -7.63 7.43
N LEU A 21 -9.58 -7.09 7.12
CA LEU A 21 -8.94 -7.30 5.82
C LEU A 21 -8.72 -8.77 5.44
N PRO A 22 -8.32 -9.67 6.36
CA PRO A 22 -8.19 -11.09 6.04
C PRO A 22 -9.50 -11.78 5.64
N GLN A 23 -10.64 -11.21 6.03
CA GLN A 23 -11.98 -11.74 5.75
C GLN A 23 -12.61 -11.11 4.50
N MET A 24 -12.03 -10.03 3.98
CA MET A 24 -12.51 -9.33 2.78
C MET A 24 -11.92 -9.98 1.53
N THR A 25 -12.75 -10.07 0.50
CA THR A 25 -12.32 -10.38 -0.87
C THR A 25 -11.40 -9.29 -1.42
N GLU A 26 -10.64 -9.62 -2.46
CA GLU A 26 -9.76 -8.64 -3.11
C GLU A 26 -10.53 -7.43 -3.68
N GLU A 27 -11.71 -7.67 -4.24
CA GLU A 27 -12.57 -6.63 -4.81
C GLU A 27 -13.08 -5.65 -3.74
N GLU A 28 -13.44 -6.15 -2.56
CA GLU A 28 -13.81 -5.32 -1.41
C GLU A 28 -12.63 -4.50 -0.89
N GLN A 29 -11.43 -5.09 -0.86
CA GLN A 29 -10.22 -4.37 -0.46
C GLN A 29 -9.88 -3.24 -1.44
N LEU A 30 -10.06 -3.46 -2.75
CA LEU A 30 -9.88 -2.44 -3.78
C LEU A 30 -10.92 -1.32 -3.65
N ARG A 31 -12.20 -1.67 -3.51
CA ARG A 31 -13.27 -0.69 -3.27
C ARG A 31 -12.95 0.17 -2.05
N LEU A 32 -12.51 -0.45 -0.95
CA LEU A 32 -12.14 0.27 0.26
C LEU A 32 -10.98 1.25 0.03
N LEU A 33 -9.92 0.85 -0.66
CA LEU A 33 -8.81 1.75 -0.99
C LEU A 33 -9.25 2.94 -1.87
N ALA A 34 -10.23 2.73 -2.75
CA ALA A 34 -10.78 3.79 -3.59
C ALA A 34 -11.66 4.80 -2.82
N THR A 35 -12.13 4.46 -1.61
CA THR A 35 -12.99 5.37 -0.83
C THR A 35 -12.23 6.48 -0.11
N ASP A 36 -11.01 6.21 0.36
CA ASP A 36 -10.25 7.15 1.19
C ASP A 36 -8.74 7.02 0.95
N GLY A 37 -8.13 8.06 0.38
CA GLY A 37 -6.69 8.12 0.12
C GLY A 37 -5.82 8.04 1.38
N MET A 38 -6.34 8.32 2.58
CA MET A 38 -5.61 8.15 3.84
C MET A 38 -5.35 6.68 4.17
N LEU A 39 -6.16 5.77 3.62
CA LEU A 39 -5.95 4.32 3.73
C LEU A 39 -4.83 3.82 2.84
N VAL A 40 -4.35 4.61 1.87
CA VAL A 40 -3.30 4.20 0.94
C VAL A 40 -1.91 4.45 1.56
N LYS A 41 -1.03 3.44 1.48
CA LYS A 41 0.38 3.56 1.86
C LYS A 41 1.11 4.43 0.84
N ARG A 42 1.77 5.49 1.33
CA ARG A 42 2.46 6.49 0.52
C ARG A 42 3.97 6.50 0.81
N PRO A 43 4.83 6.87 -0.15
CA PRO A 43 4.55 7.09 -1.58
C PRO A 43 4.20 5.80 -2.33
N VAL A 44 3.57 5.91 -3.51
CA VAL A 44 3.41 4.79 -4.45
C VAL A 44 4.19 5.14 -5.71
N LEU A 45 5.14 4.29 -6.08
CA LEU A 45 5.93 4.42 -7.30
C LEU A 45 5.45 3.36 -8.29
N VAL A 46 5.01 3.82 -9.46
CA VAL A 46 4.51 2.99 -10.57
C VAL A 46 5.43 3.21 -11.76
N ALA A 47 5.94 2.12 -12.31
CA ALA A 47 6.72 2.07 -13.55
C ALA A 47 6.10 1.01 -14.46
N ASP A 48 6.56 0.93 -15.71
CA ASP A 48 6.00 0.01 -16.71
C ASP A 48 6.09 -1.46 -16.28
N THR A 49 7.13 -1.82 -15.52
CA THR A 49 7.42 -3.21 -15.13
C THR A 49 7.21 -3.49 -13.64
N PHE A 50 7.05 -2.46 -12.80
CA PHE A 50 6.98 -2.65 -11.36
C PHE A 50 6.12 -1.61 -10.64
N VAL A 51 5.66 -2.00 -9.45
CA VAL A 51 5.03 -1.10 -8.47
C VAL A 51 5.69 -1.28 -7.12
N THR A 52 5.94 -0.17 -6.41
CA THR A 52 6.43 -0.14 -5.02
C THR A 52 5.54 0.77 -4.18
N THR A 53 5.38 0.39 -2.91
CA THR A 53 4.53 1.09 -1.94
C THR A 53 5.34 1.37 -0.67
N GLY A 54 5.39 2.64 -0.27
CA GLY A 54 6.30 3.15 0.74
C GLY A 54 7.68 3.44 0.16
N PHE A 55 8.51 4.08 0.99
CA PHE A 55 9.90 4.39 0.65
C PHE A 55 10.84 3.45 1.40
N LYS A 56 11.72 2.79 0.64
CA LYS A 56 12.88 2.07 1.16
C LYS A 56 13.99 2.26 0.14
N GLU A 57 14.99 3.03 0.53
CA GLU A 57 16.04 3.54 -0.35
C GLU A 57 16.70 2.43 -1.18
N LYS A 58 17.19 1.37 -0.54
CA LYS A 58 17.79 0.23 -1.24
C LYS A 58 16.87 -0.36 -2.32
N ASP A 59 15.61 -0.62 -1.98
CA ASP A 59 14.65 -1.20 -2.91
C ASP A 59 14.29 -0.24 -4.05
N TRP A 60 14.37 1.07 -3.81
CA TRP A 60 14.14 2.10 -4.82
C TRP A 60 15.33 2.19 -5.78
N LEU A 61 16.57 2.19 -5.27
CA LEU A 61 17.78 2.21 -6.08
C LEU A 61 17.84 0.97 -6.99
N GLU A 62 17.62 -0.23 -6.41
CA GLU A 62 17.56 -1.50 -7.15
C GLU A 62 16.54 -1.44 -8.30
N LYS A 63 15.30 -1.04 -8.01
CA LYS A 63 14.21 -1.01 -9.00
C LYS A 63 14.37 0.08 -10.05
N LEU A 64 14.99 1.19 -9.70
CA LEU A 64 15.27 2.28 -10.63
C LEU A 64 16.55 2.05 -11.44
N GLY A 65 17.30 0.97 -11.17
CA GLY A 65 18.58 0.69 -11.84
C GLY A 65 19.67 1.68 -11.49
N LEU A 66 19.66 2.18 -10.24
CA LEU A 66 20.59 3.18 -9.71
C LEU A 66 21.56 2.59 -8.67
N GLU A 67 21.75 1.26 -8.65
CA GLU A 67 22.79 0.66 -7.81
C GLU A 67 24.18 1.00 -8.36
N GLU A 68 25.06 1.52 -7.50
CA GLU A 68 26.48 1.76 -7.80
C GLU A 68 27.31 0.47 -7.77
#